data_AF-A0AAW7CLN1-F1
#
_entry.id   AF-A0AAW7CLN1-F1
#
_cell.length_a   1.000
_cell.length_b   1.000
_cell.length_c   1.000
_cell.angle_alpha   90.00
_cell.angle_beta   90.00
_cell.angle_gamma   90.00
#
_symmetry.space_group_name_H-M   'P 1'
#
loop_
_entity.id
_entity.type
_entity.pdbx_description
1 polymer ?
#
loop_
_entity_poly.entity_id
_entity_poly.type
_entity_poly.pdbx_seq_one_letter_code
_entity_poly.pdbx_strand_id
1 'polypeptide(L)'
;MKNEDYARQHTLDEISGNGFLTTHNPDGKHLYGIDVVVHPAFRQMKVGRRLYDERKKLCKQLNLKSIVFGGRIPNYYRYADQFTPAEYVREVEKQHLYDPVLTFQLKNGFKVRGVLSNYLKYDMASLKYAVLMEWENPDYEPAEKRHGRHSQASLFAK
;
A
#
# COMPACT_ATOMS: atom_id res chain seq x y z
N MET A 1 10.10 14.16 3.09
CA MET A 1 11.05 13.07 2.74
C MET A 1 11.28 13.10 1.24
N LYS A 2 12.50 13.43 0.78
CA LYS A 2 12.92 13.24 -0.62
C LYS A 2 13.65 11.90 -0.69
N ASN A 3 13.05 10.91 -1.36
CA ASN A 3 13.67 9.75 -2.00
C ASN A 3 12.65 8.62 -2.14
N GLU A 4 12.89 7.77 -3.12
CA GLU A 4 12.09 6.64 -3.60
C GLU A 4 11.89 5.51 -2.55
N ASP A 5 12.08 5.81 -1.25
CA ASP A 5 12.30 4.88 -0.16
C ASP A 5 11.10 4.74 0.80
N TYR A 6 9.87 4.92 0.32
CA TYR A 6 8.67 4.52 1.07
C TYR A 6 8.61 3.00 1.33
N ALA A 7 9.45 2.24 0.62
CA ALA A 7 9.66 0.80 0.76
C ALA A 7 10.56 0.40 1.96
N ARG A 8 10.98 1.34 2.82
CA ARG A 8 11.81 1.07 4.02
C ARG A 8 11.03 1.25 5.32
N GLN A 9 11.68 0.95 6.44
CA GLN A 9 11.19 1.20 7.80
C GLN A 9 10.77 2.68 7.99
N HIS A 10 9.56 2.91 8.48
CA HIS A 10 9.01 4.21 8.84
C HIS A 10 7.82 4.02 9.79
N THR A 11 7.40 5.10 10.44
CA THR A 11 6.20 5.18 11.27
C THR A 11 5.07 5.95 10.58
N LEU A 12 3.85 5.83 11.09
CA LEU A 12 2.71 6.59 10.60
C LEU A 12 2.93 8.09 10.79
N ASP A 13 3.50 8.51 11.92
CA ASP A 13 3.79 9.92 12.22
C ASP A 13 4.79 10.50 11.20
N GLU A 14 5.86 9.77 10.89
CA GLU A 14 6.86 10.19 9.91
C GLU A 14 6.29 10.31 8.51
N ILE A 15 5.52 9.31 8.06
CA ILE A 15 4.99 9.31 6.69
C ILE A 15 3.83 10.26 6.49
N SER A 16 3.06 10.56 7.54
CA SER A 16 1.92 11.47 7.49
C SER A 16 2.24 12.88 7.95
N GLY A 17 3.44 13.16 8.46
CA GLY A 17 3.74 14.47 9.07
C GLY A 17 2.90 14.71 10.32
N ASN A 18 2.93 13.76 11.27
CA ASN A 18 2.15 13.74 12.50
C ASN A 18 0.62 13.86 12.26
N GLY A 19 0.13 13.23 11.20
CA GLY A 19 -1.29 13.24 10.82
C GLY A 19 -1.74 14.45 9.99
N PHE A 20 -0.89 15.46 9.76
CA PHE A 20 -1.24 16.68 9.03
C PHE A 20 -1.04 16.59 7.50
N LEU A 21 -0.55 15.45 7.00
CA LEU A 21 -0.27 15.16 5.58
C LEU A 21 0.70 16.15 4.92
N THR A 22 1.61 16.73 5.70
CA THR A 22 2.58 17.76 5.25
C THR A 22 3.78 17.20 4.49
N THR A 23 3.87 15.87 4.38
CA THR A 23 4.97 15.11 3.76
C THR A 23 4.72 14.79 2.29
N HIS A 24 3.61 15.26 1.72
CA HIS A 24 3.24 15.04 0.33
C HIS A 24 4.34 15.52 -0.63
N ASN A 25 4.61 14.70 -1.65
CA ASN A 25 5.48 15.05 -2.75
C ASN A 25 4.68 14.96 -4.06
N PRO A 26 4.42 16.08 -4.76
CA PRO A 26 3.66 16.07 -6.02
C PRO A 26 4.39 15.32 -7.14
N ASP A 27 5.73 15.20 -7.05
CA ASP A 27 6.55 14.43 -7.99
C ASP A 27 6.80 12.98 -7.52
N GLY A 28 6.06 12.53 -6.49
CA GLY A 28 6.18 11.19 -5.95
C GLY A 28 5.73 10.12 -6.94
N LYS A 29 6.48 9.01 -7.01
CA LYS A 29 6.16 7.88 -7.91
C LYS A 29 5.12 6.90 -7.33
N HIS A 30 4.79 7.02 -6.05
CA HIS A 30 3.98 6.06 -5.31
C HIS A 30 2.80 6.74 -4.64
N LEU A 31 1.63 6.11 -4.71
CA LEU A 31 0.46 6.53 -3.94
C LEU A 31 0.51 5.88 -2.55
N TYR A 32 0.80 6.66 -1.51
CA TYR A 32 0.77 6.15 -0.14
C TYR A 32 -0.66 6.15 0.43
N GLY A 33 -1.14 4.98 0.87
CA GLY A 33 -2.45 4.84 1.50
C GLY A 33 -2.39 5.12 3.00
N ILE A 34 -3.08 6.16 3.47
CA ILE A 34 -3.18 6.48 4.90
C ILE A 34 -4.22 5.60 5.61
N ASP A 35 -5.47 5.62 5.14
CA ASP A 35 -6.53 4.81 5.73
C ASP A 35 -7.63 4.46 4.70
N VAL A 36 -8.39 3.42 5.02
CA VAL A 36 -9.68 3.05 4.42
C VAL A 36 -10.56 2.50 5.53
N VAL A 37 -11.66 3.18 5.82
CA VAL A 37 -12.62 2.74 6.83
C VAL A 37 -13.97 2.48 6.17
N VAL A 38 -14.57 1.35 6.52
CA VAL A 38 -15.96 1.02 6.14
C VAL A 38 -16.77 0.90 7.43
N HIS A 39 -17.83 1.71 7.51
CA HIS A 39 -18.75 1.70 8.64
C HIS A 39 -19.31 0.28 8.86
N PRO A 40 -19.41 -0.20 10.12
CA PRO A 40 -19.80 -1.59 10.43
C PRO A 40 -21.06 -2.08 9.72
N ALA A 41 -22.10 -1.23 9.65
CA ALA A 41 -23.37 -1.55 8.99
C ALA A 41 -23.25 -1.85 7.47
N PHE A 42 -22.17 -1.44 6.81
CA PHE A 42 -21.94 -1.65 5.37
C PHE A 42 -20.80 -2.63 5.09
N ARG A 43 -20.29 -3.32 6.11
CA ARG A 43 -19.31 -4.41 5.91
C ARG A 43 -19.98 -5.57 5.18
N GLN A 44 -19.18 -6.43 4.56
CA GLN A 44 -19.64 -7.57 3.74
C GLN A 44 -20.35 -7.20 2.43
N MET A 45 -20.72 -5.93 2.20
CA MET A 45 -21.27 -5.43 0.93
C MET A 45 -20.19 -5.11 -0.13
N LYS A 46 -18.97 -5.65 0.03
CA LYS A 46 -17.81 -5.42 -0.86
C LYS A 46 -17.40 -3.95 -1.03
N VAL A 47 -17.86 -3.03 -0.16
CA VAL A 47 -17.54 -1.59 -0.21
C VAL A 47 -16.03 -1.37 -0.17
N GLY A 48 -15.32 -2.04 0.74
CA GLY A 48 -13.86 -1.93 0.83
C GLY A 48 -13.16 -2.32 -0.47
N ARG A 49 -13.56 -3.42 -1.11
CA ARG A 49 -13.00 -3.84 -2.41
C ARG A 49 -13.20 -2.78 -3.48
N ARG A 50 -14.41 -2.20 -3.57
CA ARG A 50 -14.72 -1.12 -4.53
C ARG A 50 -13.85 0.12 -4.28
N LEU A 51 -13.63 0.51 -3.03
CA LEU A 51 -12.71 1.62 -2.69
C LEU A 51 -11.27 1.34 -3.14
N TYR A 52 -10.79 0.10 -2.98
CA TYR A 52 -9.46 -0.29 -3.48
C TYR A 52 -9.39 -0.34 -5.01
N ASP A 53 -10.45 -0.77 -5.68
CA ASP A 53 -10.53 -0.73 -7.15
C ASP A 53 -10.45 0.71 -7.66
N GLU A 54 -11.17 1.66 -7.04
CA GLU A 54 -11.04 3.09 -7.38
C GLU A 54 -9.65 3.65 -7.08
N ARG A 55 -9.01 3.23 -5.98
CA ARG A 55 -7.62 3.63 -5.67
C ARG A 55 -6.63 3.15 -6.73
N LYS A 56 -6.81 1.93 -7.25
CA LYS A 56 -5.99 1.38 -8.36
C LYS A 56 -6.23 2.15 -9.65
N LYS A 57 -7.48 2.52 -9.96
CA LYS A 57 -7.80 3.37 -11.11
C LYS A 57 -7.12 4.73 -10.99
N LEU A 58 -7.17 5.37 -9.82
CA LEU A 58 -6.47 6.63 -9.58
C LEU A 58 -4.96 6.50 -9.78
N CYS A 59 -4.35 5.46 -9.21
CA CYS A 59 -2.92 5.17 -9.39
C CYS A 59 -2.54 5.04 -10.88
N LYS A 60 -3.38 4.35 -11.67
CA LYS A 60 -3.22 4.21 -13.13
C LYS A 60 -3.37 5.56 -13.85
N GLN A 61 -4.42 6.31 -13.56
CA GLN A 61 -4.72 7.60 -14.19
C GLN A 61 -3.58 8.62 -13.98
N LEU A 62 -2.98 8.61 -12.80
CA LEU A 62 -1.84 9.47 -12.46
C LEU A 62 -0.49 8.92 -12.95
N ASN A 63 -0.49 7.77 -13.64
CA ASN A 63 0.72 7.06 -14.07
C ASN A 63 1.74 6.86 -12.93
N LEU A 64 1.24 6.49 -11.75
CA LEU A 64 2.08 6.17 -10.59
C LEU A 64 2.58 4.72 -10.70
N LYS A 65 3.74 4.44 -10.11
CA LYS A 65 4.40 3.14 -10.16
C LYS A 65 3.69 2.09 -9.30
N SER A 66 3.18 2.48 -8.14
CA SER A 66 2.48 1.56 -7.23
C SER A 66 1.66 2.29 -6.16
N ILE A 67 0.85 1.50 -5.45
CA ILE A 67 0.21 1.88 -4.19
C ILE A 67 0.96 1.21 -3.05
N VAL A 68 1.32 1.96 -2.00
CA VAL A 68 2.05 1.45 -0.84
C VAL A 68 1.34 1.87 0.45
N PHE A 69 1.33 1.02 1.48
CA PHE A 69 0.85 1.40 2.82
C PHE A 69 1.37 0.45 3.91
N GLY A 70 1.30 0.87 5.18
CA GLY A 70 1.48 0.01 6.35
C GLY A 70 0.14 -0.55 6.84
N GLY A 71 -0.10 -1.85 6.65
CA GLY A 71 -1.32 -2.54 7.09
C GLY A 71 -1.18 -3.08 8.50
N ARG A 72 -2.16 -2.80 9.37
CA ARG A 72 -2.23 -3.41 10.72
C ARG A 72 -2.37 -4.94 10.64
N ILE A 73 -1.92 -5.64 11.68
CA ILE A 73 -2.10 -7.09 11.86
C ILE A 73 -2.78 -7.36 13.22
N PRO A 74 -4.07 -6.99 13.36
CA PRO A 74 -4.74 -6.90 14.66
C PRO A 74 -4.88 -8.23 15.40
N ASN A 75 -4.64 -9.37 14.74
CA ASN A 75 -4.66 -10.67 15.40
C ASN A 75 -3.27 -11.09 15.95
N TYR A 76 -2.19 -10.36 15.64
CA TYR A 76 -0.83 -10.76 15.97
C TYR A 76 -0.58 -10.95 17.47
N TYR A 77 -1.18 -10.13 18.35
CA TYR A 77 -1.02 -10.26 19.81
C TYR A 77 -1.34 -11.67 20.35
N ARG A 78 -2.19 -12.45 19.65
CA ARG A 78 -2.58 -13.80 20.04
C ARG A 78 -1.51 -14.86 19.77
N TYR A 79 -0.51 -14.51 18.96
CA TYR A 79 0.50 -15.42 18.41
C TYR A 79 1.93 -14.94 18.68
N ALA A 80 2.09 -13.81 19.37
CA ALA A 80 3.37 -13.15 19.59
C ALA A 80 4.32 -13.92 20.53
N ASP A 81 3.81 -14.92 21.25
CA ASP A 81 4.57 -15.89 22.05
C ASP A 81 5.13 -17.04 21.21
N GLN A 82 4.56 -17.30 20.04
CA GLN A 82 4.90 -18.43 19.16
C GLN A 82 5.68 -18.00 17.91
N PHE A 83 5.43 -16.80 17.42
CA PHE A 83 5.96 -16.31 16.15
C PHE A 83 6.53 -14.91 16.30
N THR A 84 7.65 -14.66 15.64
CA THR A 84 8.06 -13.28 15.31
C THR A 84 7.03 -12.65 14.34
N PRO A 85 6.98 -11.31 14.22
CA PRO A 85 6.02 -10.67 13.31
C PRO A 85 6.17 -11.14 11.86
N ALA A 86 7.42 -11.37 11.41
CA ALA A 86 7.71 -11.84 10.07
C ALA A 86 7.26 -13.30 9.85
N GLU A 87 7.40 -14.16 10.86
CA GLU A 87 6.88 -15.54 10.81
C GLU A 87 5.36 -15.56 10.79
N TYR A 88 4.71 -14.77 11.65
CA TYR A 88 3.26 -14.63 11.64
C TYR A 88 2.72 -14.23 10.27
N VAL A 89 3.34 -13.22 9.63
CA VAL A 89 2.97 -12.78 8.28
C VAL A 89 3.10 -13.92 7.28
N ARG A 90 4.20 -14.68 7.32
CA ARG A 90 4.40 -15.85 6.44
C ARG A 90 3.32 -16.92 6.65
N GLU A 91 2.92 -17.18 7.89
CA GLU A 91 1.87 -18.17 8.17
C GLU A 91 0.48 -17.68 7.70
N VAL A 92 0.23 -16.37 7.68
CA VAL A 92 -0.97 -15.80 7.05
C VAL A 92 -0.90 -15.87 5.52
N GLU A 93 0.27 -15.61 4.90
CA GLU A 93 0.47 -15.75 3.45
C GLU A 93 0.26 -17.20 2.98
N LYS A 94 0.70 -18.18 3.78
CA LYS A 94 0.45 -19.62 3.57
C LYS A 94 -0.98 -20.07 3.88
N GLN A 95 -1.83 -19.16 4.38
CA GLN A 95 -3.21 -19.43 4.79
C GLN A 95 -3.34 -20.41 5.98
N HIS A 96 -2.28 -20.61 6.76
CA HIS A 96 -2.34 -21.38 8.00
C HIS A 96 -2.95 -20.55 9.14
N LEU A 97 -2.71 -19.24 9.12
CA LEU A 97 -3.31 -18.27 10.03
C LEU A 97 -4.23 -17.30 9.28
N TYR A 98 -5.19 -16.74 10.01
CA TYR A 98 -6.09 -15.71 9.51
C TYR A 98 -5.89 -14.38 10.25
N ASP A 99 -5.59 -13.34 9.47
CA ASP A 99 -5.59 -11.95 9.93
C ASP A 99 -6.56 -11.14 9.05
N PRO A 100 -7.58 -10.49 9.62
CA PRO A 100 -8.64 -9.87 8.83
C PRO A 100 -8.14 -8.75 7.92
N VAL A 101 -7.10 -8.02 8.32
CA VAL A 101 -6.55 -6.92 7.53
C VAL A 101 -5.59 -7.48 6.49
N LEU A 102 -4.59 -8.25 6.90
CA LEU A 102 -3.57 -8.77 5.97
C LEU A 102 -4.21 -9.69 4.92
N THR A 103 -5.08 -10.62 5.31
CA THR A 103 -5.78 -11.50 4.36
C THR A 103 -6.65 -10.71 3.38
N PHE A 104 -7.31 -9.63 3.82
CA PHE A 104 -8.09 -8.77 2.91
C PHE A 104 -7.19 -8.09 1.88
N GLN A 105 -6.02 -7.57 2.27
CA GLN A 105 -5.12 -6.89 1.35
C GLN A 105 -4.46 -7.85 0.35
N LEU A 106 -4.05 -9.04 0.79
CA LEU A 106 -3.57 -10.12 -0.07
C LEU A 106 -4.61 -10.49 -1.14
N LYS A 107 -5.89 -10.64 -0.74
CA LYS A 107 -7.01 -10.88 -1.67
C LYS A 107 -7.27 -9.72 -2.64
N ASN A 108 -6.84 -8.51 -2.30
CA ASN A 108 -6.86 -7.35 -3.21
C ASN A 108 -5.60 -7.26 -4.08
N GLY A 109 -4.73 -8.27 -4.09
CA GLY A 109 -3.56 -8.35 -4.95
C GLY A 109 -2.36 -7.50 -4.48
N PHE A 110 -2.36 -7.06 -3.22
CA PHE A 110 -1.18 -6.48 -2.60
C PHE A 110 -0.20 -7.58 -2.19
N LYS A 111 1.10 -7.29 -2.30
CA LYS A 111 2.19 -8.17 -1.87
C LYS A 111 2.82 -7.62 -0.60
N VAL A 112 3.28 -8.52 0.26
CA VAL A 112 4.12 -8.15 1.42
C VAL A 112 5.50 -7.72 0.93
N ARG A 113 5.99 -6.59 1.46
CA ARG A 113 7.36 -6.09 1.24
C ARG A 113 8.22 -6.13 2.49
N GLY A 114 7.61 -6.17 3.67
CA GLY A 114 8.32 -6.27 4.94
C GLY A 114 7.43 -5.99 6.14
N VAL A 115 8.04 -6.00 7.31
CA VAL A 115 7.40 -5.60 8.57
C VAL A 115 7.93 -4.23 8.98
N LEU A 116 7.01 -3.36 9.40
CA LEU A 116 7.32 -2.05 9.98
C LEU A 116 7.18 -2.14 11.50
N SER A 117 8.26 -1.89 12.23
CA SER A 117 8.24 -1.81 13.69
C SER A 117 7.80 -0.43 14.17
N ASN A 118 7.12 -0.35 15.31
CA ASN A 118 6.62 0.90 15.89
C ASN A 118 5.80 1.79 14.91
N TYR A 119 5.16 1.17 13.92
CA TYR A 119 4.48 1.88 12.83
C TYR A 119 3.36 2.76 13.38
N LEU A 120 2.50 2.19 14.23
CA LEU A 120 1.42 2.90 14.91
C LEU A 120 1.58 2.71 16.41
N LYS A 121 2.04 3.77 17.09
CA LYS A 121 2.44 3.72 18.52
C LYS A 121 1.35 3.22 19.46
N TYR A 122 0.08 3.51 19.13
CA TYR A 122 -1.07 3.18 19.96
C TYR A 122 -1.73 1.85 19.57
N ASP A 123 -1.19 1.12 18.58
CA ASP A 123 -1.74 -0.16 18.14
C ASP A 123 -1.29 -1.32 19.02
N MET A 124 -1.96 -1.49 20.15
CA MET A 124 -1.66 -2.58 21.08
C MET A 124 -2.01 -3.96 20.52
N ALA A 125 -3.02 -4.06 19.64
CA ALA A 125 -3.44 -5.33 19.07
C ALA A 125 -2.42 -5.90 18.06
N SER A 126 -1.76 -5.03 17.30
CA SER A 126 -0.65 -5.44 16.42
C SER A 126 0.72 -5.36 17.11
N LEU A 127 0.77 -5.07 18.42
CA LEU A 127 2.01 -4.82 19.17
C LEU A 127 2.91 -3.76 18.49
N LYS A 128 2.28 -2.71 17.95
CA LYS A 128 2.90 -1.62 17.19
C LYS A 128 3.58 -2.03 15.88
N TYR A 129 3.42 -3.28 15.44
CA TYR A 129 3.87 -3.73 14.12
C TYR A 129 2.82 -3.46 13.05
N ALA A 130 3.29 -3.23 11.83
CA ALA A 130 2.48 -3.24 10.63
C ALA A 130 3.21 -4.00 9.52
N VAL A 131 2.51 -4.31 8.44
CA VAL A 131 3.05 -4.96 7.26
C VAL A 131 3.11 -3.94 6.14
N LEU A 132 4.30 -3.73 5.59
CA LEU A 132 4.47 -2.91 4.40
C LEU A 132 3.93 -3.68 3.20
N MET A 133 2.89 -3.14 2.57
CA MET A 133 2.18 -3.78 1.46
C MET A 133 2.30 -2.93 0.21
N GLU A 134 2.46 -3.57 -0.95
CA GLU A 134 2.53 -2.89 -2.24
C GLU A 134 1.65 -3.56 -3.30
N TRP A 135 0.93 -2.73 -4.07
CA TRP A 135 0.31 -3.13 -5.33
C TRP A 135 1.01 -2.39 -6.47
N GLU A 136 1.69 -3.13 -7.32
CA GLU A 136 2.41 -2.60 -8.48
C GLU A 136 1.41 -2.24 -9.58
N ASN A 137 1.55 -1.05 -10.17
CA ASN A 137 0.74 -0.65 -11.30
C ASN A 137 1.25 -1.35 -12.58
N PRO A 138 0.51 -2.29 -13.17
CA PRO A 138 0.95 -2.98 -14.39
C PRO A 138 1.02 -2.05 -15.61
N ASP A 139 0.35 -0.90 -15.57
CA ASP A 139 0.24 0.03 -16.69
C ASP A 139 1.24 1.19 -16.57
N TYR A 140 2.16 1.14 -15.61
CA TYR A 140 3.13 2.21 -15.38
C TYR A 140 4.09 2.38 -16.56
N GLU A 141 4.14 3.59 -17.11
CA GLU A 141 5.07 3.97 -18.17
C GLU A 141 6.13 4.96 -17.61
N PRO A 142 7.42 4.56 -17.53
CA PRO A 142 8.50 5.47 -17.17
C PRO A 142 8.61 6.63 -18.16
N ALA A 143 8.90 7.84 -17.67
CA ALA A 143 8.97 9.06 -18.48
C ALA A 143 9.92 8.96 -19.70
N GLU A 144 10.94 8.11 -19.66
CA GLU A 144 11.87 7.87 -20.78
C GLU A 144 11.18 7.29 -22.03
N LYS A 145 10.05 6.58 -21.89
CA LYS A 145 9.34 5.97 -23.03
C LYS A 145 8.41 6.93 -23.78
N ARG A 146 8.18 8.15 -23.29
CA ARG A 146 7.26 9.11 -23.93
C ARG A 146 7.84 9.84 -25.16
N HIS A 147 9.15 9.78 -25.39
CA HIS A 147 9.82 10.46 -26.51
C HIS A 147 9.85 9.67 -27.84
N GLY A 148 9.24 8.48 -27.91
CA GLY A 148 9.30 7.61 -29.11
C GLY A 148 8.05 7.55 -30.00
N ARG A 149 6.94 8.24 -29.66
CA ARG A 149 5.66 8.11 -30.38
C ARG A 149 5.17 9.36 -31.13
N HIS A 150 5.91 10.46 -31.10
CA HIS A 150 5.59 11.68 -31.86
C HIS A 150 6.70 12.04 -32.86
N SER A 151 6.91 11.23 -33.91
CA SER A 151 7.79 11.63 -35.02
C SER A 151 7.53 10.92 -36.37
N GLN A 152 6.30 10.49 -36.68
CA GLN A 152 5.98 10.00 -38.04
C GLN A 152 4.58 10.37 -38.59
N ALA A 153 3.98 11.48 -38.14
CA ALA A 153 2.71 11.94 -38.71
C ALA A 153 2.79 13.40 -39.19
N SER A 154 3.74 13.68 -40.10
CA SER A 154 3.78 14.94 -40.87
C SER A 154 4.83 14.89 -41.98
N LEU A 155 4.74 13.89 -42.85
CA LEU A 155 5.19 14.02 -44.24
C LEU A 155 4.03 13.57 -45.13
N PHE A 156 3.81 14.29 -46.23
CA PHE A 156 2.67 14.20 -47.17
C PHE A 156 1.50 15.17 -46.88
N ALA A 157 1.79 16.45 -47.03
CA ALA A 157 0.88 17.38 -47.70
C ALA A 157 1.74 18.31 -48.59
N LYS A 158 1.76 18.02 -49.89
CA LYS A 158 2.09 18.96 -50.97
C LYS A 158 0.87 19.04 -51.86
#